data_AF-A0A4U1JHV6-F1
#
_entry.id   AF-A0A4U1JHV6-F1
#
_cell.length_a   1.000
_cell.length_b   1.000
_cell.length_c   1.000
_cell.angle_alpha   90.00
_cell.angle_beta   90.00
_cell.angle_gamma   90.00
#
_symmetry.space_group_name_H-M   'P 1'
#
loop_
_entity.id
_entity.type
_entity.pdbx_description
1 polymer ?
#
loop_
_entity_poly.entity_id
_entity_poly.type
_entity_poly.pdbx_seq_one_letter_code
_entity_poly.pdbx_strand_id
1 'polypeptide(L)' 'MHLHATVSIWQLEHDGTYVAELNGYKLKLTWKPEAPGERRGFRWEAERDGKEVQPPDELFEEAEVAMAHAEQFARGKAAS' A
#
# COMPACT_ATOMS: atom_id res chain seq x y z
N MET A 1 -8.94 14.67 9.98
CA MET A 1 -8.96 13.26 10.39
C MET A 1 -7.58 12.71 10.11
N HIS A 2 -6.84 12.27 11.12
CA HIS A 2 -5.55 11.59 10.90
C HIS A 2 -5.87 10.17 10.43
N LEU A 3 -5.51 9.83 9.19
CA LEU A 3 -5.56 8.48 8.68
C LEU A 3 -4.43 7.69 9.34
N HIS A 4 -4.76 6.79 10.26
CA HIS A 4 -3.81 5.80 10.78
C HIS A 4 -4.16 4.44 10.19
N ALA A 5 -3.15 3.78 9.63
CA ALA A 5 -3.26 2.38 9.24
C ALA A 5 -3.56 1.53 10.47
N THR A 6 -4.26 0.42 10.27
CA THR A 6 -4.34 -0.63 11.28
C THR A 6 -3.04 -1.44 11.17
N VAL A 7 -1.93 -0.82 11.61
CA VAL A 7 -0.53 -1.25 11.39
C VAL A 7 -0.31 -2.74 11.67
N SER A 8 -1.12 -3.34 12.55
CA SER A 8 -1.04 -4.73 13.00
C SER A 8 -1.09 -5.81 11.91
N ILE A 9 -1.62 -5.55 10.71
CA ILE A 9 -1.70 -6.56 9.63
C ILE A 9 -0.51 -6.56 8.68
N TRP A 10 0.34 -5.54 8.73
CA TRP A 10 1.46 -5.41 7.81
C TRP A 10 2.68 -6.17 8.31
N GLN A 11 3.24 -7.00 7.44
CA GLN A 11 4.46 -7.76 7.69
C GLN A 11 5.58 -7.19 6.84
N LEU A 12 6.78 -7.05 7.42
CA LEU A 12 7.97 -6.65 6.70
C LEU A 12 8.63 -7.89 6.10
N GLU A 13 8.77 -7.91 4.78
CA GLU A 13 9.48 -8.94 4.03
C GLU A 13 11.00 -8.69 4.04
N HIS A 14 11.77 -9.74 3.71
CA HIS A 14 13.24 -9.70 3.72
C HIS A 14 13.84 -8.68 2.73
N ASP A 15 13.08 -8.26 1.72
CA ASP A 15 13.48 -7.29 0.70
C ASP A 15 13.18 -5.83 1.08
N GLY A 16 12.57 -5.59 2.26
CA GLY A 16 12.17 -4.26 2.71
C GLY A 16 10.78 -3.83 2.24
N THR A 17 10.03 -4.72 1.59
CA THR A 17 8.63 -4.50 1.21
C THR A 17 7.73 -4.80 2.40
N TYR A 18 6.69 -4.00 2.64
CA TYR A 18 5.63 -4.39 3.57
C TYR A 18 4.49 -5.06 2.83
N VAL A 19 3.95 -6.14 3.37
CA VAL A 19 2.83 -6.87 2.78
C VAL A 19 1.70 -7.06 3.78
N ALA A 20 0.47 -7.05 3.32
CA ALA A 20 -0.69 -7.36 4.13
C ALA A 20 -1.76 -8.07 3.28
N GLU A 21 -2.61 -8.88 3.91
CA GLU A 21 -3.78 -9.44 3.28
C GLU A 21 -5.05 -8.89 3.95
N LEU A 22 -5.97 -8.37 3.13
CA LEU A 22 -7.22 -7.78 3.61
C LEU A 22 -8.35 -7.98 2.60
N ASN A 23 -9.46 -8.59 3.03
CA ASN A 23 -10.65 -8.83 2.20
C ASN A 23 -10.37 -9.53 0.84
N GLY A 24 -9.40 -10.45 0.81
CA GLY A 24 -8.98 -11.14 -0.41
C GLY A 24 -8.07 -10.32 -1.33
N TYR A 25 -7.67 -9.11 -0.91
CA TYR A 25 -6.61 -8.35 -1.54
C TYR A 25 -5.28 -8.64 -0.86
N LYS A 26 -4.24 -8.84 -1.67
CA LYS A 26 -2.85 -8.77 -1.26
C LYS A 26 -2.35 -7.37 -1.49
N LEU A 27 -2.03 -6.68 -0.40
CA LEU A 27 -1.48 -5.33 -0.39
C LEU A 27 0.04 -5.42 -0.29
N LYS A 28 0.74 -4.60 -1.06
CA LYS A 28 2.20 -4.46 -0.99
C LYS A 28 2.53 -2.98 -0.82
N LEU A 29 3.57 -2.67 -0.07
CA LEU A 29 4.09 -1.33 0.11
C LEU A 29 5.59 -1.34 -0.15
N THR A 30 6.03 -0.50 -1.08
CA THR A 30 7.43 -0.39 -1.46
C THR A 30 7.91 1.03 -1.26
N TRP A 31 9.11 1.18 -0.71
CA TRP A 31 9.80 2.46 -0.67
C TRP A 31 10.45 2.74 -2.03
N LYS A 32 10.10 3.87 -2.65
CA LYS A 32 10.75 4.40 -3.83
C LYS A 32 11.80 5.43 -3.41
N PRO A 33 13.10 5.14 -3.58
CA PRO A 33 14.15 6.11 -3.27
C PRO A 33 14.11 7.30 -4.24
N GLU A 34 14.77 8.38 -3.84
CA GLU A 34 14.91 9.57 -4.67
C GLU A 34 15.77 9.27 -5.91
N ALA A 35 15.26 9.64 -7.10
CA ALA A 35 15.96 9.49 -8.37
C ALA A 35 15.81 10.77 -9.21
N PRO A 36 16.75 11.07 -10.13
CA PRO A 36 16.65 12.28 -10.96
C PRO A 36 15.34 12.32 -11.76
N GLY A 37 14.50 13.33 -11.50
CA GLY A 37 13.19 13.49 -12.15
C GLY A 37 12.04 12.70 -11.53
N GLU A 38 12.29 11.94 -10.45
CA GLU A 38 11.26 11.18 -9.75
C GLU A 38 11.16 11.60 -8.27
N ARG A 39 9.93 11.67 -7.76
CA ARG A 39 9.70 11.93 -6.34
C ARG A 39 10.01 10.67 -5.54
N ARG A 40 10.62 10.84 -4.37
CA ARG A 40 10.73 9.78 -3.36
C ARG A 40 9.39 9.58 -2.66
N GLY A 41 9.15 8.40 -2.13
CA GLY A 41 7.97 8.12 -1.32
C GLY A 41 7.64 6.64 -1.24
N PHE A 42 6.63 6.34 -0.44
CA PHE A 42 6.02 5.04 -0.34
C PHE A 42 4.93 4.89 -1.40
N ARG A 43 4.95 3.74 -2.06
CA ARG A 43 3.95 3.32 -3.03
C ARG A 43 3.26 2.09 -2.49
N TRP A 44 1.92 2.03 -2.54
CA TRP A 44 1.19 0.82 -2.19
C TRP A 44 0.53 0.21 -3.43
N GLU A 45 0.53 -1.11 -3.56
CA GLU A 45 -0.11 -1.86 -4.64
C GLU A 45 -1.17 -2.80 -4.05
N ALA A 46 -2.24 -3.04 -4.80
CA ALA A 46 -3.27 -4.02 -4.44
C ALA A 46 -3.46 -5.03 -5.56
N GLU A 47 -3.38 -6.30 -5.18
CA GLU A 47 -3.54 -7.46 -6.05
C GLU A 47 -4.72 -8.29 -5.54
N ARG A 48 -5.55 -8.83 -6.44
CA ARG A 48 -6.62 -9.77 -6.11
C ARG A 48 -6.68 -10.84 -7.19
N ASP A 49 -6.79 -12.10 -6.78
CA ASP A 49 -6.82 -13.26 -7.70
C ASP A 49 -5.64 -13.26 -8.70
N GLY A 50 -4.45 -12.85 -8.25
CA GLY A 50 -3.24 -12.76 -9.08
C GLY A 50 -3.24 -11.62 -10.10
N LYS A 51 -4.21 -10.70 -10.04
CA LYS A 51 -4.31 -9.53 -10.92
C LYS A 51 -4.12 -8.26 -10.12
N GLU A 52 -3.28 -7.37 -10.62
CA GLU A 52 -3.17 -6.00 -10.09
C GLU A 52 -4.48 -5.24 -10.37
N VAL A 53 -5.06 -4.68 -9.32
CA VAL A 53 -6.40 -4.07 -9.37
C VAL A 53 -6.34 -2.55 -9.37
N GLN A 54 -5.19 -1.98 -9.01
CA GLN A 54 -4.95 -0.54 -9.01
C GLN A 54 -3.46 -0.26 -9.28
N PRO A 55 -3.11 0.43 -10.39
CA PRO A 55 -1.78 0.97 -10.58
C PRO A 55 -1.61 2.21 -9.67
N PRO A 56 -0.59 2.28 -8.82
CA PRO A 56 -0.42 3.39 -7.89
C PRO A 56 0.56 4.41 -8.46
N ASP A 57 0.11 5.46 -9.15
CA ASP A 57 1.01 6.57 -9.48
C ASP A 57 1.14 7.59 -8.32
N GLU A 58 0.41 7.37 -7.24
CA GLU A 58 0.48 8.20 -6.04
C GLU A 58 1.60 7.72 -5.11
N LEU A 59 2.48 8.66 -4.75
CA LEU A 59 3.56 8.47 -3.79
C LEU A 59 3.24 9.25 -2.52
N PHE A 60 3.40 8.60 -1.38
CA PHE A 60 3.18 9.18 -0.06
C PHE A 60 4.51 9.37 0.65
N GLU A 61 4.66 10.44 1.42
CA GLU A 61 5.92 10.69 2.16
C GLU A 61 6.04 9.77 3.39
N GLU A 62 4.90 9.28 3.91
CA GLU A 62 4.84 8.46 5.12
C GLU A 62 4.27 7.07 4.81
N ALA A 63 4.93 6.02 5.32
CA ALA A 63 4.52 4.64 5.14
C ALA A 63 3.12 4.38 5.71
N GLU A 64 2.82 4.91 6.90
CA GLU A 64 1.52 4.73 7.56
C GLU A 64 0.37 5.31 6.74
N VAL A 65 0.60 6.45 6.07
CA VAL A 65 -0.41 7.06 5.20
C VAL A 65 -0.66 6.18 3.98
N ALA A 66 0.40 5.71 3.32
CA ALA A 66 0.26 4.79 2.19
C ALA A 66 -0.45 3.49 2.57
N MET A 67 -0.12 2.91 3.73
CA MET A 67 -0.79 1.74 4.28
C MET A 67 -2.28 2.00 4.54
N ALA A 68 -2.62 3.15 5.13
CA ALA A 68 -4.00 3.52 5.40
C ALA A 68 -4.83 3.66 4.11
N HIS A 69 -4.24 4.24 3.06
CA HIS A 69 -4.87 4.34 1.74
C HIS A 69 -5.11 2.95 1.11
N ALA A 70 -4.12 2.05 1.19
CA ALA A 70 -4.26 0.68 0.71
C ALA A 70 -5.35 -0.09 1.46
N GLU A 71 -5.41 0.04 2.79
CA GLU A 71 -6.46 -0.56 3.62
C GLU A 71 -7.84 0.01 3.30
N GLN A 72 -7.96 1.33 3.14
CA GLN A 72 -9.21 1.98 2.78
C GLN A 72 -9.71 1.50 1.41
N PHE A 73 -8.82 1.32 0.44
CA PHE A 73 -9.17 0.77 -0.87
C PHE A 73 -9.76 -0.64 -0.74
N ALA A 74 -9.05 -1.54 -0.06
CA ALA A 74 -9.50 -2.92 0.13
C ALA A 74 -10.81 -3.02 0.94
N ARG A 75 -11.06 -2.10 1.87
CA ARG A 75 -12.33 -2.00 2.62
C ARG A 75 -13.47 -1.44 1.78
N GLY A 76 -13.24 -0.36 1.04
CA GLY A 76 -14.25 0.29 0.21
C GLY A 76 -14.73 -0.61 -0.93
N LYS A 77 -13.83 -1.40 -1.53
CA LYS A 77 -14.17 -2.36 -2.59
C LYS A 77 -14.82 -3.65 -2.11
N ALA A 78 -14.70 -3.99 -0.83
CA ALA A 78 -15.42 -5.12 -0.24
C ALA A 78 -16.90 -4.81 0.03
N ALA A 79 -17.28 -3.52 0.05
CA ALA A 79 -18.65 -3.06 0.31
C ALA A 79 -19.43 -2.70 -0.97
N SER A 80 -18.85 -2.89 -2.17
CA SER A 80 -19.45 -2.55 -3.47
C SER A 80 -19.86 -3.79 -4.25
#